data_AF-A0A2Z6QPA5-F1
#
_entry.id   AF-A0A2Z6QPA5-F1
#
_cell.length_a   1.000
_cell.length_b   1.000
_cell.length_c   1.000
_cell.angle_alpha   90.00
_cell.angle_beta   90.00
_cell.angle_gamma   90.00
#
_symmetry.space_group_name_H-M   'P 1'
#
loop_
_entity.id
_entity.type
_entity.pdbx_description
1 polymer ?
#
loop_
_entity_poly.entity_id
_entity_poly.type
_entity_poly.pdbx_seq_one_letter_code
_entity_poly.pdbx_strand_id
1 'polypeptide(L)'
;MDVDGEEEPDTSSKKRSNEDMDINLSTSKKKAKKPVRREDSPILKKLIKELSAPIPQQTSSGSTISLQTFPDMNIDSVNFCELNDRIIKAEDDNKRTTLELIHSYYYFGKGHRKRKEKAIKIFKFFDGVGTVNKVNCIKTFSASTISRIIKAEDDNKRTTLELIHSYYYFGKGYRLWFDHYKKTYSDDTSNSLVNDKIREYFPDQDKTSKANLRKRKEKAIKIFKLFDGVGEVNKVNCIKTFSASTILRLGVEDIDYVIAKVLKAG
;
A
#
# COMPACT_ATOMS: atom_id res chain seq x y z
N MET A 1 -40.61 4.78 -78.87
CA MET A 1 -40.76 6.04 -78.12
C MET A 1 -39.50 6.21 -77.32
N ASP A 2 -38.83 7.28 -77.69
CA ASP A 2 -37.54 7.84 -77.34
C ASP A 2 -37.35 8.02 -75.81
N VAL A 3 -36.14 7.78 -75.24
CA VAL A 3 -35.13 8.82 -74.86
C VAL A 3 -35.47 9.40 -73.47
N ASP A 4 -34.68 9.46 -72.40
CA ASP A 4 -33.25 9.59 -72.03
C ASP A 4 -33.12 9.06 -70.57
N GLY A 5 -31.98 8.78 -69.91
CA GLY A 5 -30.56 9.04 -70.13
C GLY A 5 -29.84 8.91 -68.77
N GLU A 6 -28.59 8.40 -68.81
CA GLU A 6 -27.43 8.64 -67.91
C GLU A 6 -27.54 8.33 -66.39
N GLU A 7 -26.53 7.83 -65.66
CA GLU A 7 -25.16 7.36 -65.88
C GLU A 7 -24.76 6.56 -64.60
N GLU A 8 -24.05 5.44 -64.76
CA GLU A 8 -23.28 4.77 -63.69
C GLU A 8 -21.87 5.41 -63.65
N PRO A 9 -21.14 5.40 -62.50
CA PRO A 9 -20.07 4.40 -62.44
C PRO A 9 -19.75 3.81 -61.06
N ASP A 10 -19.73 2.48 -61.03
CA ASP A 10 -18.79 1.58 -60.39
C ASP A 10 -17.42 2.20 -60.00
N THR A 11 -17.02 2.09 -58.72
CA THR A 11 -15.61 2.14 -58.34
C THR A 11 -15.26 1.11 -57.26
N SER A 12 -14.62 0.05 -57.75
CA SER A 12 -13.79 -0.92 -57.05
C SER A 12 -13.06 -0.39 -55.80
N SER A 13 -13.12 -1.17 -54.72
CA SER A 13 -12.30 -0.97 -53.52
C SER A 13 -10.83 -1.29 -53.80
N LYS A 14 -10.08 -0.27 -54.22
CA LYS A 14 -8.64 -0.37 -54.45
C LYS A 14 -7.87 -0.43 -53.12
N LYS A 15 -7.39 -1.63 -52.81
CA LYS A 15 -6.31 -1.97 -51.88
C LYS A 15 -5.18 -0.93 -51.97
N ARG A 16 -4.97 -0.13 -50.93
CA ARG A 16 -3.75 0.69 -50.78
C ARG A 16 -2.73 -0.09 -49.94
N SER A 17 -1.75 -0.63 -50.64
CA SER A 17 -0.43 -0.97 -50.13
C SER A 17 0.29 0.32 -49.75
N ASN A 18 0.75 0.44 -48.51
CA ASN A 18 1.77 1.41 -48.13
C ASN A 18 3.08 0.64 -47.96
N GLU A 19 4.01 0.95 -48.85
CA GLU A 19 5.41 0.56 -48.80
C GLU A 19 6.19 1.51 -47.88
N ASP A 20 7.32 1.02 -47.39
CA ASP A 20 8.07 1.44 -46.21
C ASP A 20 8.52 2.92 -46.14
N MET A 21 8.56 3.45 -44.91
CA MET A 21 9.58 4.41 -44.51
C MET A 21 10.22 3.94 -43.19
N ASP A 22 11.46 3.47 -43.35
CA ASP A 22 12.40 3.06 -42.33
C ASP A 22 12.65 4.19 -41.32
N ILE A 23 12.07 4.07 -40.12
CA ILE A 23 12.51 4.82 -38.95
C ILE A 23 13.03 3.79 -37.97
N ASN A 24 14.36 3.75 -37.87
CA ASN A 24 15.16 3.06 -36.86
C ASN A 24 14.57 3.20 -35.43
N LEU A 25 13.59 2.36 -35.10
CA LEU A 25 13.25 2.03 -33.72
C LEU A 25 14.26 0.99 -33.29
N SER A 26 15.34 1.48 -32.67
CA SER A 26 16.16 0.65 -31.80
C SER A 26 15.24 -0.06 -30.82
N THR A 27 14.94 -1.32 -31.12
CA THR A 27 14.15 -2.19 -30.28
C THR A 27 14.96 -2.41 -29.02
N SER A 28 14.71 -1.60 -28.00
CA SER A 28 15.14 -1.91 -26.64
C SER A 28 14.43 -3.21 -26.27
N LYS A 29 15.14 -4.33 -26.48
CA LYS A 29 14.76 -5.64 -25.98
C LYS A 29 14.60 -5.47 -24.47
N LYS A 30 13.37 -5.22 -24.00
CA LYS A 30 13.00 -5.37 -22.60
C LYS A 30 13.25 -6.84 -22.31
N LYS A 31 14.46 -7.17 -21.85
CA LYS A 31 14.77 -8.49 -21.29
C LYS A 31 13.71 -8.73 -20.24
N ALA A 32 12.82 -9.70 -20.49
CA ALA A 32 11.92 -10.21 -19.48
C ALA A 32 12.80 -10.55 -18.26
N LYS A 33 12.57 -9.88 -17.13
CA LYS A 33 13.26 -10.23 -15.89
C LYS A 33 12.94 -11.69 -15.63
N LYS A 34 13.98 -12.54 -15.54
CA LYS A 34 13.82 -13.93 -15.11
C LYS A 34 12.97 -13.93 -13.82
N PRO A 35 12.01 -14.85 -13.67
CA PRO A 35 11.26 -14.96 -12.44
C PRO A 35 12.25 -15.20 -11.30
N VAL A 36 12.32 -14.26 -10.37
CA VAL A 36 13.12 -14.38 -9.16
C VAL A 36 12.46 -15.43 -8.29
N ARG A 37 13.21 -16.44 -7.86
CA ARG A 37 12.71 -17.47 -6.95
C ARG A 37 12.27 -16.83 -5.63
N ARG A 38 11.23 -17.35 -4.98
CA ARG A 38 10.70 -16.74 -3.73
C ARG A 38 11.76 -16.74 -2.62
N GLU A 39 12.62 -17.75 -2.61
CA GLU A 39 13.78 -17.90 -1.73
C GLU A 39 14.84 -16.82 -1.93
N ASP A 40 14.85 -16.12 -3.06
CA ASP A 40 15.82 -15.07 -3.37
C ASP A 40 15.22 -13.67 -3.23
N SER A 41 13.90 -13.56 -3.01
CA SER A 41 13.20 -12.28 -2.88
C SER A 41 13.61 -11.55 -1.60
N PRO A 42 14.28 -10.37 -1.70
CA PRO A 42 14.66 -9.60 -0.51
C PRO A 42 13.44 -9.08 0.25
N ILE A 43 12.34 -8.82 -0.47
CA ILE A 43 11.06 -8.39 0.10
C ILE A 43 10.49 -9.49 1.00
N LEU A 44 10.41 -10.73 0.50
CA LEU A 44 9.86 -11.86 1.26
C LEU A 44 10.76 -12.23 2.44
N LYS A 45 12.09 -12.26 2.25
CA LYS A 45 13.05 -12.49 3.35
C LYS A 45 12.88 -11.49 4.48
N LYS A 46 12.76 -10.21 4.14
CA LYS A 46 12.59 -9.14 5.14
C LYS A 46 11.25 -9.22 5.84
N LEU A 47 10.17 -9.56 5.12
CA LEU A 47 8.84 -9.72 5.71
C LEU A 47 8.81 -10.91 6.68
N ILE A 48 9.37 -12.06 6.27
CA ILE A 48 9.51 -13.23 7.15
C ILE A 48 10.30 -12.86 8.40
N LYS A 49 11.42 -12.13 8.26
CA LYS A 49 12.23 -11.68 9.40
C LYS A 49 11.43 -10.79 10.36
N GLU A 50 10.66 -9.83 9.85
CA GLU A 50 9.83 -8.97 10.69
C GLU A 50 8.73 -9.76 11.40
N LEU A 51 8.03 -10.66 10.69
CA LEU A 51 6.94 -11.47 11.27
C LEU A 51 7.41 -12.57 12.24
N SER A 52 8.65 -13.07 12.06
CA SER A 52 9.26 -14.04 12.98
C SER A 52 9.84 -13.38 14.23
N ALA A 53 9.92 -12.04 14.29
CA ALA A 53 10.38 -11.35 15.47
C ALA A 53 9.41 -11.54 16.66
N PRO A 54 9.90 -11.46 17.90
CA PRO A 54 9.04 -11.37 19.07
C PRO A 54 8.08 -10.20 18.94
N ILE A 55 6.84 -10.41 19.37
CA ILE A 55 5.84 -9.35 19.44
C ILE A 55 6.39 -8.27 20.38
N PRO A 56 6.46 -6.99 19.97
CA PRO A 56 6.93 -5.93 20.84
C PRO A 56 6.11 -5.90 22.15
N GLN A 57 6.75 -6.17 23.29
CA GLN A 57 6.11 -6.07 24.61
C GLN A 57 5.91 -4.59 24.99
N GLN A 58 4.80 -4.30 25.68
CA GLN A 58 4.55 -2.99 26.29
C GLN A 58 5.53 -2.75 27.45
N THR A 59 6.74 -2.28 27.16
CA THR A 59 7.65 -1.79 28.21
C THR A 59 7.43 -0.29 28.42
N SER A 60 7.29 0.13 29.67
CA SER A 60 6.85 1.48 30.12
C SER A 60 7.72 2.68 29.71
N SER A 61 8.66 2.51 28.77
CA SER A 61 9.59 3.54 28.32
C SER A 61 9.77 3.60 26.79
N GLY A 62 9.14 2.70 26.03
CA GLY A 62 9.11 2.75 24.56
C GLY A 62 7.74 3.17 24.07
N SER A 63 7.65 4.19 23.20
CA SER A 63 6.41 4.63 22.56
C SER A 63 5.78 3.46 21.77
N THR A 64 4.90 2.69 22.41
CA THR A 64 4.11 1.66 21.75
C THR A 64 2.97 2.32 21.01
N ILE A 65 2.91 2.10 19.70
CA ILE A 65 1.82 2.58 18.86
C ILE A 65 0.54 1.89 19.33
N SER A 66 -0.32 2.63 20.03
CA SER A 66 -1.65 2.17 20.40
C SER A 66 -2.54 2.17 19.16
N LEU A 67 -2.85 0.98 18.65
CA LEU A 67 -3.79 0.81 17.55
C LEU A 67 -5.22 0.87 18.07
N GLN A 68 -6.14 1.28 17.21
CA GLN A 68 -7.56 1.26 17.55
C GLN A 68 -8.01 -0.16 17.89
N THR A 69 -8.53 -0.36 19.10
CA THR A 69 -9.09 -1.62 19.56
C THR A 69 -10.38 -1.92 18.80
N PHE A 70 -10.51 -3.16 18.35
CA PHE A 70 -11.77 -3.68 17.85
C PHE A 70 -12.36 -4.60 18.93
N PRO A 71 -13.68 -4.57 19.16
CA PRO A 71 -14.32 -5.57 20.00
C PRO A 71 -14.12 -6.96 19.40
N ASP A 72 -14.20 -7.99 20.24
CA ASP A 72 -14.22 -9.36 19.75
C ASP A 72 -15.39 -9.53 18.77
N MET A 73 -15.04 -9.80 17.51
CA MET A 73 -16.04 -9.99 16.46
C MET A 73 -16.51 -11.43 16.45
N ASN A 74 -17.82 -11.59 16.59
CA ASN A 74 -18.57 -12.78 16.21
C ASN A 74 -19.44 -12.46 14.98
N ILE A 75 -20.13 -13.46 14.43
CA ILE A 75 -20.94 -13.31 13.22
C ILE A 75 -22.02 -12.21 13.34
N ASP A 76 -22.67 -12.10 14.50
CA ASP A 76 -23.78 -11.18 14.75
C ASP A 76 -23.31 -9.72 14.88
N SER A 77 -22.05 -9.53 15.29
CA SER A 77 -21.41 -8.21 15.42
C SER A 77 -20.79 -7.68 14.13
N VAL A 78 -20.69 -8.48 13.06
CA VAL A 78 -20.04 -8.04 11.82
C VAL A 78 -20.89 -6.98 11.12
N ASN A 79 -20.36 -5.76 11.05
CA ASN A 79 -20.93 -4.66 10.28
C ASN A 79 -20.01 -4.27 9.12
N PHE A 80 -20.34 -4.69 7.90
CA PHE A 80 -19.50 -4.43 6.72
C PHE A 80 -19.48 -2.95 6.31
N CYS A 81 -20.52 -2.16 6.60
CA CYS A 81 -20.47 -0.70 6.43
C CYS A 81 -19.36 -0.11 7.30
N GLU A 82 -19.44 -0.34 8.62
CA GLU A 82 -18.49 0.23 9.57
C GLU A 82 -17.04 -0.21 9.26
N LEU A 83 -16.84 -1.49 8.94
CA LEU A 83 -15.53 -2.01 8.59
C LEU A 83 -14.97 -1.37 7.31
N ASN A 84 -15.80 -1.14 6.29
CA ASN A 84 -15.38 -0.45 5.08
C ASN A 84 -15.09 1.04 5.34
N ASP A 85 -15.89 1.72 6.15
CA ASP A 85 -15.68 3.13 6.50
C ASP A 85 -14.38 3.32 7.27
N ARG A 86 -14.04 2.39 8.15
CA ARG A 86 -12.73 2.34 8.83
C ARG A 86 -11.58 2.14 7.85
N ILE A 87 -11.74 1.29 6.82
CA ILE A 87 -10.74 1.16 5.75
C ILE A 87 -10.60 2.49 5.00
N ILE A 88 -11.70 3.12 4.59
CA ILE A 88 -11.66 4.40 3.85
C ILE A 88 -10.90 5.45 4.66
N LYS A 89 -11.30 5.63 5.92
CA LYS A 89 -10.64 6.57 6.83
C LYS A 89 -9.15 6.27 6.98
N ALA A 90 -8.79 5.02 7.24
CA ALA A 90 -7.39 4.63 7.40
C ALA A 90 -6.58 4.77 6.09
N GLU A 91 -7.20 4.54 4.93
CA GLU A 91 -6.56 4.76 3.62
C GLU A 91 -6.21 6.24 3.43
N ASP A 92 -7.13 7.14 3.79
CA ASP A 92 -6.93 8.58 3.64
C ASP A 92 -5.94 9.14 4.67
N ASP A 93 -6.02 8.68 5.92
CA ASP A 93 -5.07 9.03 6.99
C ASP A 93 -3.64 8.57 6.63
N ASN A 94 -3.49 7.34 6.13
CA ASN A 94 -2.20 6.81 5.67
C ASN A 94 -1.64 7.61 4.49
N LYS A 95 -2.47 7.98 3.50
CA LYS A 95 -2.03 8.83 2.38
C LYS A 95 -1.55 10.20 2.88
N ARG A 96 -2.32 10.86 3.74
CA ARG A 96 -1.99 12.17 4.29
C ARG A 96 -0.65 12.14 5.03
N THR A 97 -0.48 11.20 5.95
CA THR A 97 0.75 11.06 6.75
C THR A 97 1.97 10.67 5.91
N THR A 98 1.81 9.81 4.88
CA THR A 98 2.87 9.55 3.90
C THR A 98 3.30 10.83 3.18
N LEU A 99 2.35 11.69 2.78
CA LEU A 99 2.66 12.97 2.14
C LEU A 99 3.36 13.95 3.09
N GLU A 100 2.91 14.02 4.35
CA GLU A 100 3.55 14.84 5.39
C GLU A 100 4.98 14.39 5.70
N LEU A 101 5.24 13.08 5.69
CA LEU A 101 6.58 12.52 5.85
C LEU A 101 7.49 12.91 4.68
N ILE A 102 7.01 12.75 3.44
CA ILE A 102 7.72 13.17 2.22
C ILE A 102 8.03 14.67 2.27
N HIS A 103 7.03 15.48 2.68
CA HIS A 103 7.18 16.92 2.83
C HIS A 103 8.25 17.27 3.86
N SER A 104 8.23 16.63 5.02
CA SER A 104 9.21 16.82 6.09
C SER A 104 10.63 16.52 5.62
N TYR A 105 10.83 15.40 4.92
CA TYR A 105 12.12 15.03 4.34
C TYR A 105 12.59 15.98 3.24
N TYR A 106 11.68 16.42 2.37
CA TYR A 106 12.00 17.41 1.33
C TYR A 106 12.49 18.73 1.94
N TYR A 107 11.79 19.27 2.93
CA TYR A 107 12.18 20.53 3.59
C TYR A 107 13.45 20.38 4.41
N PHE A 108 13.67 19.23 5.04
CA PHE A 108 14.95 18.91 5.68
C PHE A 108 16.12 18.97 4.68
N GLY A 109 15.99 18.28 3.54
CA GLY A 109 16.99 18.30 2.47
C GLY A 109 17.23 19.70 1.90
N LYS A 110 16.15 20.46 1.66
CA LYS A 110 16.22 21.86 1.18
C LYS A 110 16.93 22.76 2.20
N GLY A 111 16.66 22.58 3.48
CA GLY A 111 17.35 23.29 4.58
C GLY A 111 18.84 22.96 4.65
N HIS A 112 19.21 21.69 4.48
CA HIS A 112 20.62 21.27 4.37
C HIS A 112 21.33 21.94 3.19
N ARG A 113 20.68 22.03 2.02
CA ARG A 113 21.24 22.69 0.83
C ARG A 113 21.51 24.17 1.08
N LYS A 114 20.52 24.91 1.60
CA LYS A 114 20.67 26.34 1.94
C LYS A 114 21.76 26.58 2.99
N ARG A 115 21.86 25.72 4.01
CA ARG A 115 22.91 25.81 5.04
C ARG A 115 24.29 25.54 4.47
N LYS A 116 24.45 24.54 3.60
CA LYS A 116 25.70 24.26 2.90
C LYS A 116 26.13 25.46 2.05
N GLU A 117 25.20 26.07 1.30
CA GLU A 117 25.48 27.24 0.48
C GLU A 117 25.86 28.48 1.31
N LYS A 118 25.14 28.74 2.40
CA LYS A 118 25.47 29.83 3.35
C LYS A 118 26.81 29.59 4.02
N ALA A 119 27.13 28.35 4.42
CA ALA A 119 28.41 27.99 5.01
C ALA A 119 29.57 28.19 4.01
N ILE A 120 29.39 27.81 2.74
CA ILE A 120 30.38 28.08 1.68
C ILE A 120 30.58 29.59 1.49
N LYS A 121 29.51 30.40 1.42
CA LYS A 121 29.61 31.86 1.30
C LYS A 121 30.31 32.49 2.51
N ILE A 122 29.99 32.05 3.72
CA ILE A 122 30.63 32.49 4.96
C ILE A 122 32.10 32.07 4.98
N PHE A 123 32.44 30.84 4.58
CA PHE A 123 33.83 30.38 4.53
C PHE A 123 34.66 31.26 3.59
N LYS A 124 34.15 31.52 2.38
CA LYS A 124 34.78 32.46 1.43
C LYS A 124 34.94 33.88 1.97
N PHE A 125 34.02 34.33 2.83
CA PHE A 125 34.08 35.67 3.45
C PHE A 125 35.05 35.73 4.64
N PHE A 126 35.24 34.61 5.35
CA PHE A 126 36.02 34.53 6.59
C PHE A 126 37.41 33.88 6.41
N ASP A 127 37.87 33.69 5.18
CA ASP A 127 39.27 33.38 4.83
C ASP A 127 40.27 34.51 5.23
N GLY A 128 39.93 35.32 6.24
CA GLY A 128 40.74 36.42 6.77
C GLY A 128 40.47 36.88 8.22
N VAL A 129 39.42 36.43 8.96
CA VAL A 129 39.18 36.90 10.35
C VAL A 129 38.49 35.83 11.24
N GLY A 130 38.86 35.77 12.53
CA GLY A 130 38.54 34.72 13.53
C GLY A 130 37.08 34.53 13.99
N THR A 131 36.85 33.41 14.69
CA THR A 131 35.59 32.63 14.79
C THR A 131 35.11 32.43 16.24
N VAL A 132 33.92 32.91 16.63
CA VAL A 132 33.24 32.40 17.86
C VAL A 132 31.69 32.32 17.76
N ASN A 133 30.98 33.29 17.18
CA ASN A 133 29.50 33.35 17.26
C ASN A 133 28.68 32.51 16.25
N LYS A 134 29.25 31.45 15.64
CA LYS A 134 28.61 30.67 14.55
C LYS A 134 27.83 29.41 14.99
N VAL A 135 27.97 28.93 16.23
CA VAL A 135 27.61 27.54 16.59
C VAL A 135 26.18 27.38 17.14
N ASN A 136 25.63 28.39 17.83
CA ASN A 136 24.39 28.20 18.61
C ASN A 136 23.11 28.17 17.75
N CYS A 137 23.01 29.01 16.71
CA CYS A 137 21.84 29.05 15.81
C CYS A 137 21.70 27.81 14.90
N ILE A 138 22.81 27.10 14.65
CA ILE A 138 22.82 25.87 13.85
C ILE A 138 22.30 24.69 14.67
N LYS A 139 22.64 24.63 15.97
CA LYS A 139 22.24 23.55 16.89
C LYS A 139 20.72 23.55 17.15
N THR A 140 20.12 24.72 17.44
CA THR A 140 18.68 24.82 17.76
C THR A 140 17.77 24.54 16.56
N PHE A 141 18.13 25.01 15.36
CA PHE A 141 17.38 24.71 14.12
C PHE A 141 17.49 23.23 13.70
N SER A 142 18.64 22.59 13.95
CA SER A 142 18.83 21.16 13.71
C SER A 142 17.92 20.30 14.59
N ALA A 143 17.79 20.64 15.88
CA ALA A 143 16.95 19.89 16.81
C ALA A 143 15.45 19.95 16.46
N SER A 144 14.93 21.14 16.13
CA SER A 144 13.52 21.32 15.74
C SER A 144 13.15 20.54 14.48
N THR A 145 14.04 20.53 13.47
CA THR A 145 13.75 19.82 12.20
C THR A 145 13.80 18.31 12.37
N ILE A 146 14.75 17.80 13.17
CA ILE A 146 14.85 16.36 13.47
C ILE A 146 13.62 15.88 14.24
N SER A 147 13.16 16.65 15.23
CA SER A 147 11.94 16.34 15.99
C SER A 147 10.70 16.21 15.10
N ARG A 148 10.56 17.08 14.08
CA ARG A 148 9.47 17.00 13.10
C ARG A 148 9.54 15.75 12.23
N ILE A 149 10.74 15.33 11.82
CA ILE A 149 10.92 14.11 11.03
C ILE A 149 10.56 12.88 11.87
N ILE A 150 11.08 12.78 13.09
CA ILE A 150 10.79 11.66 13.99
C ILE A 150 9.27 11.55 14.20
N LYS A 151 8.59 12.66 14.50
CA LYS A 151 7.13 12.67 14.64
C LYS A 151 6.43 12.18 13.36
N ALA A 152 6.83 12.68 12.19
CA ALA A 152 6.22 12.28 10.93
C ALA A 152 6.47 10.79 10.60
N GLU A 153 7.63 10.25 10.98
CA GLU A 153 7.94 8.81 10.84
C GLU A 153 7.05 7.96 11.75
N ASP A 154 6.92 8.36 13.02
CA ASP A 154 6.06 7.68 13.99
C ASP A 154 4.58 7.72 13.56
N ASP A 155 4.09 8.88 13.12
CA ASP A 155 2.72 9.06 12.62
C ASP A 155 2.47 8.20 11.37
N ASN A 156 3.40 8.19 10.40
CA ASN A 156 3.28 7.38 9.20
C ASN A 156 3.33 5.87 9.50
N LYS A 157 4.15 5.46 10.48
CA LYS A 157 4.18 4.07 10.94
C LYS A 157 2.85 3.70 11.59
N ARG A 158 2.31 4.56 12.44
CA ARG A 158 1.02 4.36 13.10
C ARG A 158 -0.11 4.17 12.10
N THR A 159 -0.27 5.09 11.16
CA THR A 159 -1.35 5.02 10.15
C THR A 159 -1.18 3.83 9.21
N THR A 160 0.05 3.43 8.90
CA THR A 160 0.32 2.19 8.15
C THR A 160 -0.21 0.97 8.91
N LEU A 161 0.06 0.87 10.21
CA LEU A 161 -0.41 -0.23 11.04
C LEU A 161 -1.93 -0.20 11.21
N GLU A 162 -2.53 0.97 11.45
CA GLU A 162 -4.00 1.15 11.54
C GLU A 162 -4.68 0.72 10.24
N LEU A 163 -4.10 1.03 9.08
CA LEU A 163 -4.63 0.60 7.78
C LEU A 163 -4.58 -0.93 7.62
N ILE A 164 -3.46 -1.56 7.99
CA ILE A 164 -3.34 -3.03 7.97
C ILE A 164 -4.37 -3.65 8.94
N HIS A 165 -4.55 -3.04 10.11
CA HIS A 165 -5.52 -3.47 11.12
C HIS A 165 -6.96 -3.43 10.58
N SER A 166 -7.38 -2.31 9.97
CA SER A 166 -8.71 -2.18 9.35
C SER A 166 -8.94 -3.22 8.24
N TYR A 167 -7.93 -3.47 7.40
CA TYR A 167 -8.01 -4.52 6.39
C TYR A 167 -8.11 -5.93 7.01
N TYR A 168 -7.40 -6.19 8.10
CA TYR A 168 -7.47 -7.47 8.82
C TYR A 168 -8.88 -7.73 9.37
N TYR A 169 -9.50 -6.77 10.06
CA TYR A 169 -10.84 -6.96 10.63
C TYR A 169 -11.93 -7.10 9.56
N PHE A 170 -11.83 -6.36 8.45
CA PHE A 170 -12.74 -6.60 7.33
C PHE A 170 -12.62 -8.05 6.81
N GLY A 171 -11.40 -8.55 6.66
CA GLY A 171 -11.17 -9.94 6.23
C GLY A 171 -11.62 -10.97 7.26
N LYS A 172 -11.47 -10.69 8.56
CA LYS A 172 -11.99 -11.53 9.65
C LYS A 172 -13.52 -11.61 9.61
N GLY A 173 -14.19 -10.48 9.43
CA GLY A 173 -15.65 -10.42 9.27
C GLY A 173 -16.14 -11.20 8.04
N TYR A 174 -15.42 -11.07 6.91
CA TYR A 174 -15.68 -11.89 5.72
C TYR A 174 -15.56 -13.39 6.03
N ARG A 175 -14.49 -13.77 6.74
CA ARG A 175 -14.23 -15.18 7.05
C ARG A 175 -15.27 -15.78 7.97
N LEU A 176 -15.73 -15.05 8.99
CA LEU A 176 -16.79 -15.50 9.90
C LEU A 176 -18.08 -15.85 9.15
N TRP A 177 -18.54 -14.96 8.26
CA TRP A 177 -19.72 -15.23 7.43
C TRP A 177 -19.48 -16.33 6.40
N PHE A 178 -18.29 -16.39 5.80
CA PHE A 178 -17.93 -17.45 4.86
C PHE A 178 -17.97 -18.83 5.54
N ASP A 179 -17.34 -18.97 6.70
CA ASP A 179 -17.31 -20.23 7.45
C ASP A 179 -18.70 -20.62 7.97
N HIS A 180 -19.57 -19.64 8.29
CA HIS A 180 -20.96 -19.90 8.61
C HIS A 180 -21.73 -20.51 7.44
N TYR A 181 -21.67 -19.92 6.24
CA TYR A 181 -22.34 -20.47 5.06
C TYR A 181 -21.72 -21.79 4.60
N LYS A 182 -20.40 -21.95 4.72
CA LYS A 182 -19.68 -23.16 4.33
C LYS A 182 -20.09 -24.41 5.11
N LYS A 183 -20.74 -24.26 6.27
CA LYS A 183 -21.36 -25.39 6.99
C LYS A 183 -22.44 -26.10 6.17
N THR A 184 -23.12 -25.38 5.27
CA THR A 184 -24.30 -25.85 4.54
C THR A 184 -24.10 -25.82 3.03
N TYR A 185 -23.22 -24.94 2.52
CA TYR A 185 -23.07 -24.66 1.10
C TYR A 185 -21.64 -24.91 0.61
N SER A 186 -21.48 -25.05 -0.71
CA SER A 186 -20.17 -25.12 -1.35
C SER A 186 -19.37 -23.82 -1.17
N ASP A 187 -18.07 -23.85 -1.47
CA ASP A 187 -17.20 -22.67 -1.40
C ASP A 187 -17.68 -21.53 -2.30
N ASP A 188 -18.13 -21.84 -3.52
CA ASP A 188 -18.62 -20.84 -4.47
C ASP A 188 -19.94 -20.21 -4.01
N THR A 189 -20.87 -21.04 -3.53
CA THR A 189 -22.16 -20.56 -3.01
C THR A 189 -21.96 -19.74 -1.74
N SER A 190 -21.10 -20.19 -0.82
CA SER A 190 -20.76 -19.45 0.40
C SER A 190 -20.15 -18.10 0.07
N ASN A 191 -19.19 -18.05 -0.87
CA ASN A 191 -18.62 -16.80 -1.35
C ASN A 191 -19.68 -15.86 -1.96
N SER A 192 -20.63 -16.40 -2.75
CA SER A 192 -21.71 -15.60 -3.31
C SER A 192 -22.59 -14.99 -2.22
N LEU A 193 -23.00 -15.80 -1.23
CA LEU A 193 -23.85 -15.36 -0.12
C LEU A 193 -23.20 -14.27 0.73
N VAL A 194 -21.89 -14.37 1.01
CA VAL A 194 -21.17 -13.28 1.70
C VAL A 194 -21.15 -12.01 0.83
N ASN A 195 -21.01 -12.15 -0.50
CA ASN A 195 -21.05 -10.99 -1.39
C ASN A 195 -22.44 -10.35 -1.44
N ASP A 196 -23.51 -11.15 -1.42
CA ASP A 196 -24.88 -10.65 -1.29
C ASP A 196 -25.06 -9.90 0.02
N LYS A 197 -24.58 -10.48 1.13
CA LYS A 197 -24.60 -9.83 2.45
C LYS A 197 -23.88 -8.49 2.43
N ILE A 198 -22.68 -8.43 1.85
CA ILE A 198 -21.93 -7.18 1.72
C ILE A 198 -22.70 -6.18 0.83
N ARG A 199 -23.35 -6.62 -0.25
CA ARG A 199 -24.14 -5.75 -1.14
C ARG A 199 -25.34 -5.14 -0.45
N GLU A 200 -25.98 -5.82 0.50
CA GLU A 200 -27.10 -5.28 1.30
C GLU A 200 -26.71 -3.97 2.01
N TYR A 201 -25.47 -3.88 2.48
CA TYR A 201 -24.94 -2.68 3.13
C TYR A 201 -24.67 -1.52 2.16
N PHE A 202 -24.68 -1.79 0.84
CA PHE A 202 -24.31 -0.82 -0.19
C PHE A 202 -25.26 -0.87 -1.42
N PRO A 203 -26.55 -0.53 -1.27
CA PRO A 203 -27.55 -0.70 -2.33
C PRO A 203 -27.31 0.22 -3.55
N ASP A 204 -26.91 1.47 -3.32
CA ASP A 204 -26.88 2.52 -4.37
C ASP A 204 -25.51 2.75 -5.02
N GLN A 205 -24.64 1.73 -5.04
CA GLN A 205 -23.27 1.91 -5.53
C GLN A 205 -23.19 1.96 -7.06
N ASP A 206 -22.54 3.01 -7.56
CA ASP A 206 -22.12 3.10 -8.95
C ASP A 206 -21.09 2.00 -9.32
N LYS A 207 -20.80 1.87 -10.62
CA LYS A 207 -19.83 0.88 -11.12
C LYS A 207 -18.43 1.04 -10.52
N THR A 208 -18.00 2.28 -10.30
CA THR A 208 -16.67 2.61 -9.76
C THR A 208 -16.56 2.18 -8.31
N SER A 209 -17.57 2.47 -7.51
CA SER A 209 -17.61 2.11 -6.10
C SER A 209 -17.75 0.61 -5.90
N LYS A 210 -18.55 -0.07 -6.72
CA LYS A 210 -18.59 -1.55 -6.77
C LYS A 210 -17.20 -2.15 -7.05
N ALA A 211 -16.46 -1.59 -8.01
CA ALA A 211 -15.10 -2.05 -8.31
C ALA A 211 -14.12 -1.76 -7.15
N ASN A 212 -14.25 -0.62 -6.47
CA ASN A 212 -13.43 -0.28 -5.31
C ASN A 212 -13.70 -1.20 -4.13
N LEU A 213 -14.98 -1.47 -3.82
CA LEU A 213 -15.39 -2.40 -2.76
C LEU A 213 -14.85 -3.80 -3.03
N ARG A 214 -14.97 -4.29 -4.27
CA ARG A 214 -14.38 -5.57 -4.69
C ARG A 214 -12.87 -5.60 -4.42
N LYS A 215 -12.13 -4.58 -4.84
CA LYS A 215 -10.67 -4.49 -4.61
C LYS A 215 -10.33 -4.45 -3.11
N ARG A 216 -11.09 -3.70 -2.30
CA ARG A 216 -10.89 -3.65 -0.84
C ARG A 216 -11.14 -4.99 -0.19
N LYS A 217 -12.21 -5.68 -0.58
CA LYS A 217 -12.51 -7.05 -0.12
C LYS A 217 -11.37 -8.02 -0.46
N GLU A 218 -10.93 -8.06 -1.71
CA GLU A 218 -9.84 -8.95 -2.14
C GLU A 218 -8.55 -8.70 -1.35
N LYS A 219 -8.23 -7.43 -1.10
CA LYS A 219 -7.12 -7.00 -0.25
C LYS A 219 -7.29 -7.44 1.21
N ALA A 220 -8.47 -7.22 1.79
CA ALA A 220 -8.80 -7.57 3.16
C ALA A 220 -8.65 -9.08 3.41
N ILE A 221 -9.19 -9.91 2.50
CA ILE A 221 -9.08 -11.37 2.58
C ILE A 221 -7.61 -11.81 2.57
N LYS A 222 -6.76 -11.20 1.74
CA LYS A 222 -5.32 -11.51 1.70
C LYS A 222 -4.60 -11.11 2.99
N ILE A 223 -4.89 -9.93 3.51
CA ILE A 223 -4.30 -9.44 4.77
C ILE A 223 -4.71 -10.34 5.92
N PHE A 224 -6.00 -10.67 6.03
CA PHE A 224 -6.49 -11.60 7.02
C PHE A 224 -5.77 -12.95 6.91
N LYS A 225 -5.73 -13.57 5.73
CA LYS A 225 -5.01 -14.84 5.50
C LYS A 225 -3.56 -14.79 5.98
N LEU A 226 -2.84 -13.72 5.65
CA LEU A 226 -1.44 -13.55 6.05
C LEU A 226 -1.27 -13.53 7.57
N PHE A 227 -1.97 -12.63 8.26
CA PHE A 227 -1.76 -12.40 9.69
C PHE A 227 -2.38 -13.50 10.55
N ASP A 228 -3.58 -13.94 10.21
CA ASP A 228 -4.24 -15.08 10.85
C ASP A 228 -3.36 -16.33 10.77
N GLY A 229 -2.75 -16.60 9.61
CA GLY A 229 -1.86 -17.73 9.40
C GLY A 229 -0.50 -17.67 10.13
N VAL A 230 -0.03 -16.51 10.59
CA VAL A 230 1.28 -16.37 11.27
C VAL A 230 1.19 -16.13 12.78
N GLY A 231 -0.01 -15.96 13.34
CA GLY A 231 -0.21 -15.67 14.76
C GLY A 231 -1.15 -14.49 15.04
N GLU A 232 -2.25 -14.41 14.28
CA GLU A 232 -3.34 -13.44 14.41
C GLU A 232 -2.92 -11.95 14.34
N VAL A 233 -3.80 -11.08 14.83
CA VAL A 233 -3.72 -9.63 14.73
C VAL A 233 -2.49 -9.04 15.42
N ASN A 234 -1.97 -9.69 16.47
CA ASN A 234 -0.82 -9.20 17.23
C ASN A 234 0.46 -9.11 16.37
N LYS A 235 0.56 -9.93 15.33
CA LYS A 235 1.68 -9.91 14.38
C LYS A 235 1.70 -8.67 13.50
N VAL A 236 0.61 -7.91 13.40
CA VAL A 236 0.59 -6.60 12.71
C VAL A 236 1.62 -5.65 13.31
N ASN A 237 1.78 -5.64 14.64
CA ASN A 237 2.74 -4.78 15.35
C ASN A 237 4.22 -5.12 15.07
N CYS A 238 4.49 -6.28 14.46
CA CYS A 238 5.84 -6.67 14.08
C CYS A 238 6.31 -5.98 12.78
N ILE A 239 5.38 -5.42 12.01
CA ILE A 239 5.68 -4.67 10.79
C ILE A 239 6.36 -3.33 11.15
N LYS A 240 7.57 -3.14 10.67
CA LYS A 240 8.39 -1.95 10.91
C LYS A 240 8.69 -1.18 9.63
N THR A 241 8.99 -1.88 8.54
CA THR A 241 9.55 -1.23 7.34
C THR A 241 8.69 -1.36 6.10
N PHE A 242 7.61 -2.13 6.15
CA PHE A 242 6.71 -2.31 5.02
C PHE A 242 5.60 -1.27 5.04
N SER A 243 5.38 -0.64 3.89
CA SER A 243 4.14 0.10 3.66
C SER A 243 2.96 -0.88 3.51
N ALA A 244 1.76 -0.43 3.85
CA ALA A 244 0.54 -1.19 3.60
C ALA A 244 0.43 -1.58 2.12
N SER A 245 0.76 -0.68 1.20
CA SER A 245 0.74 -0.94 -0.24
C SER A 245 1.68 -2.07 -0.70
N THR A 246 2.80 -2.27 0.00
CA THR A 246 3.74 -3.35 -0.33
C THR A 246 3.18 -4.70 0.08
N ILE A 247 2.58 -4.79 1.28
CA ILE A 247 1.95 -6.02 1.78
C ILE A 247 0.71 -6.35 0.93
N LEU A 248 -0.12 -5.35 0.61
CA LEU A 248 -1.33 -5.51 -0.20
C LEU A 248 -1.08 -5.96 -1.64
N ARG A 249 0.16 -5.83 -2.14
CA ARG A 249 0.57 -6.27 -3.47
C ARG A 249 1.06 -7.72 -3.52
N LEU A 250 1.20 -8.39 -2.38
CA LEU A 250 1.67 -9.78 -2.34
C LEU A 250 0.68 -10.71 -3.07
N GLY A 251 1.24 -11.67 -3.80
CA GLY A 251 0.48 -12.77 -4.38
C GLY A 251 -0.03 -13.73 -3.30
N VAL A 252 -1.09 -14.48 -3.62
CA VAL A 252 -1.60 -15.54 -2.71
C VAL A 252 -0.50 -16.56 -2.40
N GLU A 253 0.22 -16.95 -3.44
CA GLU A 253 1.41 -17.80 -3.40
C GLU A 253 2.55 -17.25 -2.52
N ASP A 254 2.81 -15.94 -2.57
CA ASP A 254 3.82 -15.30 -1.73
C ASP A 254 3.40 -15.30 -0.26
N ILE A 255 2.11 -15.07 0.00
CA ILE A 255 1.53 -15.14 1.34
C ILE A 255 1.68 -16.55 1.90
N ASP A 256 1.32 -17.58 1.13
CA ASP A 256 1.47 -18.98 1.55
C ASP A 256 2.92 -19.33 1.86
N TYR A 257 3.85 -18.85 1.03
CA TYR A 257 5.29 -19.02 1.28
C TYR A 257 5.74 -18.34 2.58
N VAL A 258 5.30 -17.11 2.83
CA VAL A 258 5.64 -16.36 4.05
C VAL A 258 5.09 -17.07 5.28
N ILE A 259 3.82 -17.49 5.27
CA ILE A 259 3.19 -18.24 6.36
C ILE A 259 4.00 -19.51 6.67
N ALA A 260 4.25 -20.34 5.66
CA ALA A 260 4.98 -21.58 5.83
C ALA A 260 6.40 -21.39 6.37
N LYS A 261 7.07 -20.28 6.04
CA LYS A 261 8.42 -19.98 6.54
C LYS A 261 8.41 -19.44 7.96
N VAL A 262 7.45 -18.60 8.33
CA VAL A 262 7.32 -18.09 9.70
C VAL A 262 6.96 -19.23 10.66
N LEU A 263 6.03 -20.12 10.28
CA LEU A 263 5.64 -21.27 11.09
C LEU A 263 6.73 -22.33 11.25
N LYS A 264 7.70 -22.40 10.33
CA LYS A 264 8.88 -23.28 10.46
C LYS A 264 9.99 -22.68 11.31
N ALA A 265 9.95 -21.37 11.56
CA ALA A 265 11.00 -20.63 12.26
C ALA A 265 10.67 -20.39 13.74
N GLY A 266 9.40 -20.54 14.14
CA GLY A 266 8.94 -20.55 15.53
C GLY A 266 8.84 -21.97 16.06
#